data_AF-A0A932TP11-F1
#
_entry.id   AF-A0A932TP11-F1
#
_cell.length_a   1.000
_cell.length_b   1.000
_cell.length_c   1.000
_cell.angle_alpha   90.00
_cell.angle_beta   90.00
_cell.angle_gamma   90.00
#
_symmetry.space_group_name_H-M   'P 1'
#
loop_
_entity.id
_entity.type
_entity.pdbx_description
1 polymer ?
#
loop_
_entity_poly.entity_id
_entity_poly.type
_entity_poly.pdbx_seq_one_letter_code
_entity_poly.pdbx_strand_id
1 'polypeptide(L)'
;PLEAVVRQITANEETWLKVMMADELNLRPVAEGGALRSAFIVGFSAIVGSVIPLLPFFFVQADRVAMRPGILIALGVSALTLFAVGVYKARVTVGRPARSGAQMAVIGIVSALAGYVIGLLFAAPAGA
;
A
#
# COMPACT_ATOMS: atom_id res chain seq x y z
N PRO A 1 5.53 -32.72 34.78
CA PRO A 1 5.87 -31.29 34.55
C PRO A 1 4.92 -30.59 33.58
N LEU A 2 4.56 -31.27 32.48
CA LEU A 2 3.56 -30.80 31.53
C LEU A 2 2.15 -30.72 32.17
N GLU A 3 1.81 -31.67 33.04
CA GLU A 3 0.52 -31.71 33.75
C GLU A 3 0.33 -30.53 34.71
N ALA A 4 1.43 -29.95 35.21
CA ALA A 4 1.38 -28.75 36.05
C ALA A 4 1.05 -27.51 35.21
N VAL A 5 1.66 -27.39 34.02
CA VAL A 5 1.40 -26.31 33.06
C VAL A 5 -0.04 -26.38 32.56
N VAL A 6 -0.52 -27.57 32.15
CA VAL A 6 -1.90 -27.77 31.72
C VAL A 6 -2.87 -27.36 32.83
N ARG A 7 -2.66 -27.83 34.07
CA ARG A 7 -3.50 -27.44 35.21
C ARG A 7 -3.55 -25.94 35.42
N GLN A 8 -2.41 -25.26 35.30
CA GLN A 8 -2.33 -23.83 35.53
C GLN A 8 -3.00 -23.02 34.42
N ILE A 9 -2.94 -23.48 33.17
CA ILE A 9 -3.65 -22.87 32.03
C ILE A 9 -5.16 -23.12 32.17
N THR A 10 -5.59 -24.35 32.47
CA THR A 10 -7.02 -24.70 32.60
C THR A 10 -7.67 -24.16 33.88
N ALA A 11 -6.89 -23.73 34.87
CA ALA A 11 -7.41 -23.12 36.09
C ALA A 11 -8.01 -21.72 35.85
N ASN A 12 -7.67 -21.07 34.74
CA ASN A 12 -8.19 -19.76 34.36
C ASN A 12 -8.80 -19.84 32.97
N GLU A 13 -10.12 -19.71 32.88
CA GLU A 13 -10.89 -19.82 31.64
C GLU A 13 -10.42 -18.81 30.58
N GLU A 14 -10.08 -17.56 30.93
CA GLU A 14 -9.53 -16.59 29.97
C GLU A 14 -8.18 -17.04 29.40
N THR A 15 -7.33 -17.63 30.24
CA THR A 15 -5.99 -18.05 29.80
C THR A 15 -6.08 -19.27 28.91
N TRP A 16 -6.96 -20.22 29.26
CA TRP A 16 -7.25 -21.38 28.42
C TRP A 16 -7.82 -20.97 27.05
N LEU A 17 -8.78 -20.04 27.04
CA LEU A 17 -9.40 -19.53 25.82
C LEU A 17 -8.40 -18.76 24.93
N LYS A 18 -7.52 -17.95 25.53
CA LYS A 18 -6.41 -17.28 24.82
C LYS A 18 -5.44 -18.27 24.18
N VAL A 19 -5.11 -19.36 24.87
CA VAL A 19 -4.23 -20.43 24.34
C VAL A 19 -4.89 -21.16 23.18
N MET A 20 -6.17 -21.54 23.30
CA MET A 20 -6.91 -22.16 22.19
C MET A 20 -7.02 -21.21 20.98
N MET A 21 -7.32 -19.93 21.20
CA MET A 21 -7.35 -18.94 20.13
C MET A 21 -6.00 -18.79 19.42
N ALA A 22 -4.89 -18.79 20.17
CA ALA A 22 -3.56 -18.64 19.60
C ALA A 22 -3.06 -19.91 18.88
N ASP A 23 -3.19 -21.08 19.50
CA ASP A 23 -2.54 -22.31 19.03
C ASP A 23 -3.45 -23.17 18.15
N GLU A 24 -4.76 -23.21 18.42
CA GLU A 24 -5.71 -24.01 17.63
C GLU A 24 -6.24 -23.21 16.44
N LEU A 25 -6.62 -21.95 16.66
CA LEU A 25 -7.25 -21.11 15.64
C LEU A 25 -6.27 -20.16 14.92
N ASN A 26 -5.01 -20.09 15.36
CA ASN A 26 -4.01 -19.14 14.86
C ASN A 26 -4.51 -17.67 14.85
N LEU A 27 -5.42 -17.33 15.76
CA LEU A 27 -5.97 -16.00 15.89
C LEU A 27 -5.05 -15.15 16.75
N ARG A 28 -4.69 -13.98 16.23
CA ARG A 28 -4.02 -12.96 17.02
C ARG A 28 -5.08 -12.12 17.74
N PRO A 29 -4.89 -11.79 19.02
CA PRO A 29 -5.80 -10.91 19.73
C PRO A 29 -5.93 -9.58 18.97
N VAL A 30 -7.17 -9.20 18.67
CA VAL A 30 -7.45 -7.91 18.03
C VAL A 30 -7.26 -6.83 19.10
N ALA A 31 -6.46 -5.82 18.80
CA ALA A 31 -6.33 -4.67 19.69
C ALA A 31 -7.68 -3.96 19.77
N GLU A 32 -8.34 -4.04 20.92
CA GLU A 32 -9.58 -3.31 21.19
C GLU A 32 -9.25 -1.82 21.34
N GLY A 33 -9.53 -1.06 20.30
CA GLY A 33 -9.25 0.38 20.23
C GLY A 33 -8.12 0.72 19.29
N GLY A 34 -8.41 1.55 18.29
CA GLY A 34 -7.42 2.02 17.32
C GLY A 34 -7.89 2.01 15.86
N ALA A 35 -9.07 1.48 15.54
CA ALA A 35 -9.58 1.45 14.16
C ALA A 35 -9.66 2.86 13.54
N LEU A 36 -10.21 3.83 14.26
CA LEU A 36 -10.25 5.24 13.82
C LEU A 36 -8.83 5.81 13.64
N ARG A 37 -7.94 5.58 14.61
CA ARG A 37 -6.55 6.05 14.52
C ARG A 37 -5.81 5.45 13.33
N SER A 38 -5.96 4.15 13.10
CA SER A 38 -5.41 3.46 11.94
C SER A 38 -5.99 3.99 10.63
N ALA A 39 -7.30 4.24 10.57
CA ALA A 39 -7.93 4.85 9.41
C ALA A 39 -7.37 6.25 9.11
N PHE A 40 -7.20 7.09 10.13
CA PHE A 40 -6.57 8.41 9.97
C PHE A 40 -5.11 8.32 9.52
N ILE A 41 -4.32 7.41 10.11
CA ILE A 41 -2.92 7.22 9.73
C ILE A 41 -2.82 6.76 8.28
N VAL A 42 -3.59 5.76 7.87
CA VAL A 42 -3.59 5.24 6.50
C VAL A 42 -4.11 6.28 5.52
N GLY A 43 -5.21 6.96 5.84
CA GLY A 43 -5.79 8.00 5.00
C GLY A 43 -4.84 9.18 4.78
N PHE A 44 -4.26 9.71 5.86
CA PHE A 44 -3.30 10.81 5.75
C PHE A 44 -2.03 10.40 5.00
N SER A 45 -1.52 9.18 5.26
CA SER A 45 -0.37 8.64 4.53
C SER A 45 -0.66 8.46 3.03
N ALA A 46 -1.88 8.06 2.67
CA ALA A 46 -2.29 7.92 1.27
C ALA A 46 -2.36 9.28 0.56
N ILE A 47 -2.92 10.30 1.21
CA ILE A 47 -2.95 11.68 0.68
C ILE A 47 -1.52 12.15 0.41
N VAL A 48 -0.66 12.13 1.43
CA VAL A 48 0.74 12.60 1.31
C VAL A 48 1.51 11.78 0.26
N GLY A 49 1.33 10.46 0.25
CA GLY A 49 1.96 9.57 -0.72
C GLY A 49 1.52 9.82 -2.16
N SER A 50 0.27 10.27 -2.37
CA SER A 50 -0.27 10.59 -3.69
C SER A 50 0.19 11.94 -4.25
N VAL A 51 0.66 12.87 -3.40
CA VAL A 51 1.13 14.19 -3.85
C VAL A 51 2.43 14.07 -4.66
N ILE A 52 3.35 13.18 -4.26
CA ILE A 52 4.68 13.07 -4.89
C ILE A 52 4.58 12.72 -6.40
N PRO A 53 3.79 11.71 -6.83
CA PRO A 53 3.56 11.43 -8.25
C PRO A 53 2.82 12.54 -9.01
N LEU A 54 2.06 13.40 -8.32
CA LEU A 54 1.27 14.48 -8.93
C LEU A 54 2.08 15.76 -9.16
N LEU A 55 3.17 15.97 -8.42
CA LEU A 55 4.03 17.15 -8.55
C LEU A 55 4.43 17.49 -10.01
N PRO A 56 4.85 16.52 -10.85
CA PRO A 56 5.21 16.80 -12.24
C PRO A 56 4.07 17.42 -13.05
N PHE A 57 2.81 17.06 -12.79
CA PHE A 57 1.66 17.58 -13.52
C PHE A 57 1.39 19.07 -13.23
N PHE A 58 1.78 19.58 -12.06
CA PHE A 58 1.63 21.01 -11.76
C PHE A 58 2.60 21.88 -12.60
N PHE A 59 3.80 21.39 -12.86
CA PHE A 59 4.80 22.12 -13.65
C PHE A 59 4.54 22.03 -15.17
N VAL A 60 4.01 20.91 -15.66
CA VAL A 60 3.72 20.69 -17.09
C VAL A 60 2.54 21.53 -17.58
N GLN A 61 1.61 21.93 -16.71
CA GLN A 61 0.49 22.81 -17.09
C GLN A 61 0.90 24.26 -17.38
N ALA A 62 2.05 24.71 -16.86
CA ALA A 62 2.55 26.07 -17.09
C ALA A 62 2.98 26.30 -18.56
N ASP A 63 3.49 25.27 -19.23
CA ASP A 63 3.99 25.33 -20.60
C ASP A 63 3.17 24.40 -21.52
N ARG A 64 2.13 24.95 -22.16
CA ARG A 64 1.23 24.25 -23.11
C ARG A 64 1.95 23.58 -24.30
N VAL A 65 3.24 23.85 -24.50
CA VAL A 65 4.09 23.31 -25.58
C VAL A 65 4.75 21.97 -25.19
N ALA A 66 4.80 21.61 -23.91
CA ALA A 66 5.59 20.48 -23.39
C ALA A 66 4.76 19.23 -23.00
N MET A 67 3.56 19.04 -23.57
CA MET A 67 2.63 18.00 -23.12
C MET A 67 3.16 16.56 -23.30
N ARG A 68 3.88 16.29 -24.40
CA ARG A 68 4.49 14.97 -24.65
C ARG A 68 5.68 14.65 -23.72
N PRO A 69 6.70 15.50 -23.57
CA PRO A 69 7.78 15.24 -22.62
C PRO A 69 7.30 15.26 -21.16
N GLY A 70 6.31 16.09 -20.83
CA GLY A 70 5.75 16.17 -19.48
C GLY A 70 5.14 14.87 -18.97
N ILE A 71 4.43 14.13 -19.84
CA ILE A 71 3.87 12.81 -19.49
C ILE A 71 4.98 11.79 -19.22
N LEU A 72 6.05 11.78 -20.01
CA LEU A 72 7.18 10.86 -19.82
C LEU A 72 7.92 11.15 -18.50
N ILE A 73 8.12 12.43 -18.18
CA ILE A 73 8.72 12.86 -16.91
C ILE A 73 7.81 12.46 -15.74
N ALA A 74 6.51 12.72 -15.84
CA ALA A 74 5.54 12.35 -14.80
C ALA A 74 5.50 10.83 -14.57
N LEU A 75 5.52 10.04 -15.65
CA LEU A 75 5.58 8.58 -15.58
C LEU A 75 6.88 8.11 -14.92
N GLY A 76 8.03 8.70 -15.27
CA GLY A 76 9.33 8.41 -14.67
C GLY A 76 9.37 8.72 -13.17
N VAL A 77 8.89 9.91 -12.78
CA VAL A 77 8.82 10.33 -11.37
C VAL A 77 7.87 9.43 -10.58
N SER A 78 6.71 9.07 -11.15
CA SER A 78 5.75 8.17 -10.52
C SER A 78 6.34 6.78 -10.31
N ALA A 79 6.99 6.21 -11.34
CA ALA A 79 7.65 4.92 -11.25
C ALA A 79 8.79 4.92 -10.22
N LEU A 80 9.60 5.99 -10.19
CA LEU A 80 10.67 6.15 -9.20
C LEU A 80 10.11 6.24 -7.77
N THR A 81 9.01 6.98 -7.59
CA THR A 81 8.34 7.11 -6.29
C THR A 81 7.81 5.76 -5.80
N LEU A 82 7.11 5.01 -6.66
CA LEU A 82 6.63 3.65 -6.37
C LEU A 82 7.78 2.69 -6.06
N PHE A 83 8.88 2.77 -6.81
CA PHE A 83 10.07 1.98 -6.56
C PHE A 83 10.69 2.30 -5.20
N ALA A 84 10.85 3.59 -4.86
CA ALA A 84 11.37 4.03 -3.57
C ALA A 84 10.49 3.56 -2.40
N VAL A 85 9.17 3.68 -2.53
CA VAL A 85 8.22 3.15 -1.54
C VAL A 85 8.33 1.63 -1.41
N GLY A 86 8.48 0.91 -2.52
CA GLY A 86 8.68 -0.54 -2.51
C GLY A 86 10.00 -0.97 -1.86
N VAL A 87 11.08 -0.21 -2.05
CA VAL A 87 12.37 -0.40 -1.37
C VAL A 87 12.22 -0.13 0.13
N TYR A 88 11.55 0.95 0.51
CA TYR A 88 11.31 1.30 1.90
C TYR A 88 10.51 0.20 2.61
N LYS A 89 9.41 -0.26 1.99
CA LYS A 89 8.61 -1.40 2.47
C LYS A 89 9.49 -2.62 2.74
N ALA A 90 10.34 -3.00 1.78
CA ALA A 90 11.21 -4.16 1.94
C ALA A 90 12.20 -4.03 3.09
N ARG A 91 12.76 -2.83 3.33
CA ARG A 91 13.66 -2.62 4.46
C ARG A 91 12.94 -2.77 5.80
N VAL A 92 11.69 -2.33 5.89
CA VAL A 92 10.89 -2.44 7.11
C VAL A 92 10.38 -3.88 7.34
N THR A 93 10.06 -4.63 6.27
CA THR A 93 9.46 -5.98 6.37
C THR A 93 10.44 -7.14 6.12
N VAL A 94 11.76 -6.91 6.21
CA VAL A 94 12.82 -7.94 5.98
C VAL A 94 12.69 -8.62 4.60
N GLY A 95 12.50 -7.83 3.55
CA GLY A 95 12.40 -8.27 2.15
C GLY A 95 13.60 -7.87 1.29
N ARG A 96 13.71 -8.44 0.08
CA ARG A 96 14.72 -8.02 -0.90
C ARG A 96 14.35 -6.66 -1.52
N PRO A 97 15.11 -5.58 -1.27
CA PRO A 97 14.71 -4.21 -1.61
C PRO A 97 14.50 -4.00 -3.12
N ALA A 98 15.42 -4.47 -3.94
CA ALA A 98 15.30 -4.33 -5.40
C ALA A 98 14.09 -5.07 -5.97
N ARG A 99 13.78 -6.27 -5.44
CA ARG A 99 12.64 -7.08 -5.92
C ARG A 99 11.30 -6.44 -5.55
N SER A 100 11.16 -5.98 -4.30
CA SER A 100 9.96 -5.31 -3.82
C SER A 100 9.72 -3.97 -4.53
N GLY A 101 10.78 -3.18 -4.74
CA GLY A 101 10.74 -1.95 -5.53
C GLY A 101 10.25 -2.21 -6.96
N ALA A 102 10.86 -3.20 -7.64
CA ALA A 102 10.48 -3.57 -8.99
C ALA A 102 9.02 -4.07 -9.08
N GLN A 103 8.57 -4.88 -8.13
CA GLN A 103 7.18 -5.33 -8.07
C GLN A 103 6.20 -4.16 -7.96
N MET A 104 6.47 -3.20 -7.06
CA MET A 104 5.62 -2.01 -6.90
C MET A 104 5.60 -1.13 -8.15
N ALA A 105 6.74 -0.95 -8.82
CA ALA A 105 6.81 -0.21 -10.08
C ALA A 105 6.01 -0.88 -11.20
N VAL A 106 6.13 -2.21 -11.35
CA VAL A 106 5.37 -2.99 -12.35
C VAL A 106 3.86 -2.90 -12.10
N ILE A 107 3.42 -3.07 -10.84
CA ILE A 107 2.01 -2.94 -10.48
C ILE A 107 1.50 -1.53 -10.84
N GLY A 108 2.28 -0.49 -10.53
CA GLY A 108 1.91 0.89 -10.88
C GLY A 108 1.79 1.13 -12.39
N ILE A 109 2.73 0.62 -13.18
CA ILE A 109 2.70 0.74 -14.65
C ILE A 109 1.49 0.01 -15.23
N VAL A 110 1.21 -1.21 -14.78
CA VAL A 110 0.05 -2.00 -15.24
C VAL A 110 -1.26 -1.28 -14.90
N SER A 111 -1.39 -0.76 -13.68
CA SER A 111 -2.56 0.04 -13.28
C SER A 111 -2.73 1.31 -14.11
N ALA A 112 -1.63 2.02 -14.40
CA ALA A 112 -1.65 3.22 -15.24
C ALA A 112 -2.08 2.90 -16.67
N LEU A 113 -1.58 1.80 -17.26
CA LEU A 113 -2.00 1.34 -18.58
C LEU A 113 -3.48 0.94 -18.61
N ALA A 114 -3.96 0.23 -17.59
CA ALA A 114 -5.38 -0.11 -17.46
C ALA A 114 -6.25 1.15 -17.39
N GLY A 115 -5.86 2.14 -16.58
CA GLY A 115 -6.54 3.43 -16.50
C GLY A 115 -6.54 4.19 -17.83
N TYR A 116 -5.42 4.18 -18.57
CA TYR A 116 -5.34 4.80 -19.89
C TYR A 116 -6.26 4.13 -20.91
N VAL A 117 -6.31 2.79 -20.94
CA VAL A 117 -7.23 2.04 -21.83
C VAL A 117 -8.68 2.34 -21.49
N ILE A 118 -9.04 2.36 -20.21
CA ILE A 118 -10.38 2.75 -19.77
C ILE A 118 -10.68 4.18 -20.25
N GLY A 119 -9.76 5.11 -20.02
CA GLY A 119 -9.88 6.49 -20.49
C GLY A 119 -10.12 6.56 -22.00
N LEU A 120 -9.38 5.80 -22.81
CA LEU A 120 -9.52 5.74 -24.26
C LEU A 120 -10.90 5.18 -24.69
N LEU A 121 -11.38 4.12 -24.02
CA LEU A 121 -12.67 3.49 -24.31
C LEU A 121 -13.85 4.45 -24.06
N PHE A 122 -13.75 5.28 -23.03
CA PHE A 122 -14.79 6.27 -22.71
C PHE A 122 -14.57 7.64 -23.38
N ALA A 123 -13.44 7.88 -24.04
CA ALA A 123 -13.09 9.16 -24.68
C ALA A 123 -13.58 9.35 -26.13
N ALA A 124 -14.69 8.70 -26.53
CA ALA A 124 -15.29 8.88 -27.86
C ALA A 124 -16.55 9.77 -27.84
N PRO A 125 -16.72 10.71 -28.79
CA PRO A 125 -15.90 11.89 -29.06
C PRO A 125 -16.39 13.11 -28.23
N ALA A 126 -15.46 13.93 -27.73
CA ALA A 126 -15.77 15.31 -27.37
C ALA A 126 -15.94 16.12 -28.67
N GLY A 127 -17.12 16.01 -29.27
CA GLY A 127 -17.50 16.64 -30.53
C GLY A 127 -19.02 16.70 -30.66
N ALA A 128 -19.63 17.59 -29.88
CA ALA A 128 -20.90 18.23 -30.15
C ALA A 128 -20.81 19.67 -29.62
#